data_AF-A0A8J6I4K7-F1
#
_entry.id   AF-A0A8J6I4K7-F1
#
_cell.length_a   1.000
_cell.length_b   1.000
_cell.length_c   1.000
_cell.angle_alpha   90.00
_cell.angle_beta   90.00
_cell.angle_gamma   90.00
#
_symmetry.space_group_name_H-M   'P 1'
#
loop_
_entity.id
_entity.type
_entity.pdbx_description
1 polymer ?
#
loop_
_entity_poly.entity_id
_entity_poly.type
_entity_poly.pdbx_seq_one_letter_code
_entity_poly.pdbx_strand_id
1 'polypeptide(L)'
;MGKGLRAVLAAMLGLGLAVGTATGSYATGDSSSSSEESTTTVIVPALVPPAVPAVQSGYKTWSVAEYITEWERTNDRTMTPQELELLAEGCVGVTRVNVGPVYDPMGLSFGALDQAKEVQERLDDILGFRPTAAEYETAVTNDPVLGGLQNIREAFRQENGSYHQSPGIWKAVIFAKRFYSGQNPYWSDEFQDVMFRPNPYTGQVYMSAYAGLAKGGHLNYDFGYIDPVTDNVWHGNHGEPGMEIYQSTMDVYSEPRDDFDRQV
;
A
#
# COMPACT_ATOMS: atom_id res chain seq x y z
N MET A 1 -23.51 10.74 -18.15
CA MET A 1 -23.00 9.58 -17.40
C MET A 1 -22.04 10.09 -16.35
N GLY A 2 -22.49 10.22 -15.10
CA GLY A 2 -21.69 10.81 -14.02
C GLY A 2 -20.67 9.80 -13.49
N LYS A 3 -19.39 10.17 -13.45
CA LYS A 3 -18.35 9.41 -12.75
C LYS A 3 -18.61 9.55 -11.26
N GLY A 4 -19.05 8.47 -10.61
CA GLY A 4 -19.22 8.44 -9.17
C GLY A 4 -17.87 8.55 -8.48
N LEU A 5 -17.69 9.59 -7.67
CA LEU A 5 -16.55 9.79 -6.78
C LEU A 5 -16.42 8.57 -5.85
N ARG A 6 -15.23 7.94 -5.78
CA ARG A 6 -14.94 6.77 -4.91
C ARG A 6 -13.93 7.18 -3.83
N ALA A 7 -14.02 6.61 -2.64
CA ALA A 7 -13.35 7.08 -1.43
C ALA A 7 -12.41 6.08 -0.77
N VAL A 8 -11.32 6.56 -0.17
CA VAL A 8 -10.40 5.86 0.73
C VAL A 8 -10.07 6.80 1.90
N LEU A 9 -10.17 6.31 3.14
CA LEU A 9 -10.02 7.13 4.34
C LEU A 9 -8.57 7.20 4.84
N ALA A 10 -8.12 8.41 5.22
CA ALA A 10 -6.99 8.63 6.12
C ALA A 10 -7.52 8.98 7.52
N ALA A 11 -7.16 8.17 8.53
CA ALA A 11 -7.37 8.52 9.94
C ALA A 11 -6.13 9.26 10.46
N MET A 12 -6.24 10.57 10.71
CA MET A 12 -5.20 11.33 11.39
C MET A 12 -5.30 11.12 12.90
N LEU A 13 -4.34 10.41 13.48
CA LEU A 13 -4.12 10.36 14.93
C LEU A 13 -2.98 11.33 15.28
N GLY A 14 -3.33 12.48 15.85
CA GLY A 14 -2.37 13.35 16.52
C GLY A 14 -2.00 12.76 17.87
N LEU A 15 -0.85 12.09 17.97
CA LEU A 15 -0.24 11.78 19.28
C LEU A 15 0.58 12.99 19.74
N GLY A 16 0.05 13.72 20.71
CA GLY A 16 0.83 14.66 21.51
C GLY A 16 1.84 13.91 22.37
N LEU A 17 3.11 13.97 22.00
CA LEU A 17 4.24 13.60 22.87
C LEU A 17 4.41 14.68 23.95
N ALA A 18 3.86 14.44 25.15
CA ALA A 18 4.25 15.18 26.34
C ALA A 18 5.43 14.47 27.02
N VAL A 19 6.62 15.04 26.86
CA VAL A 19 7.81 14.70 27.66
C VAL A 19 7.68 15.39 29.02
N GLY A 20 7.67 14.62 30.10
CA GLY A 20 7.65 15.15 31.47
C GLY A 20 8.29 14.18 32.46
N THR A 21 9.43 14.60 33.02
CA THR A 21 10.21 13.90 34.03
C THR A 21 9.53 13.87 35.41
N ALA A 22 9.85 12.83 36.19
CA ALA A 22 9.30 12.43 37.48
C ALA A 22 9.17 13.48 38.60
N THR A 23 8.18 13.33 39.50
CA THR A 23 8.33 12.77 40.88
C THR A 23 7.02 12.90 41.69
N GLY A 24 6.68 11.86 42.46
CA GLY A 24 6.13 12.01 43.83
C GLY A 24 4.63 12.25 44.10
N SER A 25 3.97 11.17 44.54
CA SER A 25 3.01 11.08 45.66
C SER A 25 1.54 11.54 45.53
N TYR A 26 0.73 10.82 46.30
CA TYR A 26 -0.73 10.63 46.31
C TYR A 26 -1.57 11.86 46.69
N ALA A 27 -2.73 12.03 46.03
CA ALA A 27 -4.05 12.20 46.66
C ALA A 27 -5.19 12.30 45.62
N THR A 28 -6.39 12.09 46.12
CA THR A 28 -7.70 11.81 45.53
C THR A 28 -8.34 12.89 44.67
N GLY A 29 -9.03 12.44 43.61
CA GLY A 29 -10.37 12.88 43.20
C GLY A 29 -10.49 14.24 42.51
N ASP A 30 -10.77 14.23 41.21
CA ASP A 30 -11.87 15.05 40.68
C ASP A 30 -12.39 14.48 39.36
N SER A 31 -13.71 14.53 39.19
CA SER A 31 -14.41 14.08 37.99
C SER A 31 -14.41 15.22 36.98
N SER A 32 -13.57 15.12 35.95
CA SER A 32 -13.63 16.02 34.79
C SER A 32 -14.20 15.27 33.60
N SER A 33 -15.44 15.61 33.26
CA SER A 33 -16.12 15.22 32.03
C SER A 33 -15.29 15.69 30.83
N SER A 34 -14.63 14.75 30.16
CA SER A 34 -14.07 14.97 28.83
C SER A 34 -15.21 14.87 27.82
N SER A 35 -15.57 16.01 27.24
CA SER A 35 -16.43 16.09 26.06
C SER A 35 -15.82 15.25 24.94
N GLU A 36 -16.53 14.19 24.56
CA GLU A 36 -16.25 13.40 23.37
C GLU A 36 -16.33 14.31 22.15
N GLU A 37 -15.17 14.70 21.64
CA GLU A 37 -15.06 15.41 20.39
C GLU A 37 -15.47 14.43 19.28
N SER A 38 -16.70 14.59 18.80
CA SER A 38 -17.25 13.80 17.70
C SER A 38 -16.47 14.13 16.43
N THR A 39 -15.43 13.35 16.15
CA THR A 39 -14.71 13.39 14.88
C THR A 39 -15.67 13.02 13.76
N THR A 40 -16.07 14.02 12.99
CA THR A 40 -16.76 13.82 11.73
C THR A 40 -15.77 13.23 10.74
N THR A 41 -15.91 11.95 10.43
CA THR A 41 -15.10 11.23 9.45
C THR A 41 -15.30 11.82 8.06
N VAL A 42 -14.33 12.59 7.57
CA VAL A 42 -14.33 13.12 6.20
C VAL A 42 -13.89 12.02 5.24
N ILE A 43 -14.80 11.64 4.34
CA ILE A 43 -14.57 10.66 3.28
C ILE A 43 -13.66 11.31 2.21
N VAL A 44 -12.38 10.93 2.17
CA VAL A 44 -11.44 11.40 1.13
C VAL A 44 -11.54 10.48 -0.09
N PRO A 45 -11.49 10.97 -1.34
CA PRO A 45 -11.43 10.13 -2.53
C PRO A 45 -10.22 9.18 -2.51
N ALA A 46 -10.33 8.01 -3.15
CA ALA A 46 -9.16 7.18 -3.45
C ALA A 46 -8.15 8.01 -4.25
N LEU A 47 -6.93 8.13 -3.74
CA LEU A 47 -5.90 8.98 -4.34
C LEU A 47 -5.38 8.32 -5.61
N VAL A 48 -5.23 9.12 -6.67
CA VAL A 48 -4.83 8.64 -7.99
C VAL A 48 -3.46 9.25 -8.31
N PRO A 49 -2.53 8.51 -8.93
CA PRO A 49 -1.29 9.10 -9.41
C PRO A 49 -1.56 10.23 -10.43
N PRO A 50 -0.54 11.02 -10.79
CA PRO A 50 -0.62 11.98 -11.89
C PRO A 50 -1.32 11.41 -13.14
N ALA A 51 -2.41 12.05 -13.58
CA ALA A 51 -3.11 11.73 -14.83
C ALA A 51 -2.36 12.34 -16.02
N VAL A 52 -1.20 11.75 -16.32
CA VAL A 52 -0.28 12.15 -17.38
C VAL A 52 -0.18 11.07 -18.46
N PRO A 53 0.26 11.38 -19.69
CA PRO A 53 0.37 10.37 -20.74
C PRO A 53 1.26 9.18 -20.35
N ALA A 54 0.86 7.99 -20.80
CA ALA A 54 1.62 6.77 -20.57
C ALA A 54 2.98 6.80 -21.29
N VAL A 55 4.03 6.38 -20.59
CA VAL A 55 5.32 6.04 -21.19
C VAL A 55 5.16 4.73 -21.96
N GLN A 56 5.44 4.76 -23.26
CA GLN A 56 5.29 3.60 -24.14
C GLN A 56 6.48 2.65 -24.12
N SER A 57 7.66 3.15 -23.74
CA SER A 57 8.91 2.38 -23.66
C SER A 57 9.87 3.08 -22.71
N GLY A 58 10.62 2.32 -21.92
CA GLY A 58 11.61 2.92 -21.01
C GLY A 58 10.96 3.47 -19.74
N TYR A 59 11.47 4.59 -19.28
CA TYR A 59 10.94 5.34 -18.15
C TYR A 59 11.02 6.84 -18.43
N LYS A 60 10.23 7.60 -17.67
CA LYS A 60 10.34 9.05 -17.57
C LYS A 60 10.69 9.43 -16.13
N THR A 61 11.66 10.31 -15.97
CA THR A 61 12.00 10.93 -14.68
C THR A 61 11.18 12.21 -14.48
N TRP A 62 10.79 12.43 -13.23
CA TRP A 62 10.06 13.58 -12.74
C TRP A 62 10.79 14.13 -11.52
N SER A 63 10.92 15.46 -11.43
CA SER A 63 11.28 16.04 -10.15
C SER A 63 10.11 15.88 -9.16
N VAL A 64 10.39 15.86 -7.86
CA VAL A 64 9.34 15.80 -6.82
C VAL A 64 8.32 16.93 -7.00
N ALA A 65 8.77 18.16 -7.29
CA ALA A 65 7.88 19.30 -7.53
C ALA A 65 6.94 19.12 -8.75
N GLU A 66 7.42 18.55 -9.86
CA GLU A 66 6.59 18.26 -11.04
C GLU A 66 5.55 17.18 -10.72
N TYR A 67 5.97 16.12 -10.02
CA TYR A 67 5.06 15.06 -9.57
C TYR A 67 3.96 15.61 -8.67
N ILE A 68 4.30 16.41 -7.64
CA ILE A 68 3.33 17.05 -6.75
C ILE A 68 2.35 17.88 -7.56
N THR A 69 2.84 18.74 -8.47
CA THR A 69 1.99 19.59 -9.30
C THR A 69 0.96 18.79 -10.10
N GLU A 70 1.39 17.70 -10.74
CA GLU A 70 0.49 16.87 -11.55
C GLU A 70 -0.44 15.99 -10.69
N TRP A 71 0.04 15.52 -9.54
CA TRP A 71 -0.77 14.78 -8.58
C TRP A 71 -1.88 15.69 -8.02
N GLU A 72 -1.56 16.92 -7.63
CA GLU A 72 -2.53 17.89 -7.11
C GLU A 72 -3.55 18.29 -8.16
N ARG A 73 -3.10 18.51 -9.41
CA ARG A 73 -3.99 18.74 -10.56
C ARG A 73 -4.97 17.57 -10.78
N THR A 74 -4.50 16.35 -10.57
CA THR A 74 -5.31 15.13 -10.80
C THR A 74 -6.33 14.91 -9.70
N ASN A 75 -5.95 15.18 -8.46
CA ASN A 75 -6.79 14.98 -7.27
C ASN A 75 -7.62 16.22 -6.90
N ASP A 76 -7.50 17.32 -7.67
CA ASP A 76 -8.21 18.60 -7.47
C ASP A 76 -8.04 19.16 -6.05
N ARG A 77 -6.84 19.00 -5.48
CA ARG A 77 -6.46 19.50 -4.15
C ARG A 77 -4.96 19.52 -3.97
N THR A 78 -4.49 20.33 -3.03
CA THR A 78 -3.11 20.32 -2.56
C THR A 78 -2.80 19.04 -1.75
N MET A 79 -1.57 18.55 -1.86
CA MET A 79 -1.06 17.56 -0.92
C MET A 79 -1.03 18.15 0.49
N THR A 80 -1.48 17.39 1.46
CA THR A 80 -1.37 17.76 2.87
C THR A 80 0.08 17.66 3.34
N PRO A 81 0.45 18.33 4.44
CA PRO A 81 1.79 18.17 5.01
C PRO A 81 2.17 16.71 5.31
N GLN A 82 1.21 15.89 5.76
CA GLN A 82 1.42 14.46 6.00
C GLN A 82 1.70 13.69 4.71
N GLU A 83 1.01 14.00 3.62
CA GLU A 83 1.26 13.36 2.32
C GLU A 83 2.62 13.75 1.74
N LEU A 84 3.05 15.00 1.93
CA LEU A 84 4.38 15.44 1.55
C LEU A 84 5.47 14.72 2.37
N GLU A 85 5.25 14.53 3.67
CA GLU A 85 6.15 13.76 4.53
C GLU A 85 6.23 12.30 4.09
N LEU A 86 5.08 11.68 3.79
CA LEU A 86 5.03 10.31 3.26
C LEU A 86 5.75 10.22 1.91
N LEU A 87 5.50 11.14 0.98
CA LEU A 87 6.12 11.14 -0.34
C LEU A 87 7.65 11.19 -0.23
N ALA A 88 8.18 11.98 0.73
CA ALA A 88 9.61 12.14 0.97
C ALA A 88 10.31 10.84 1.44
N GLU A 89 9.58 9.76 1.73
CA GLU A 89 10.15 8.43 2.07
C GLU A 89 10.65 7.65 0.83
N GLY A 90 10.54 8.21 -0.39
CA GLY A 90 11.05 7.58 -1.61
C GLY A 90 10.04 6.66 -2.28
N CYS A 91 10.47 5.49 -2.75
CA CYS A 91 9.63 4.52 -3.46
C CYS A 91 8.35 4.14 -2.69
N VAL A 92 8.48 3.84 -1.39
CA VAL A 92 7.34 3.51 -0.53
C VAL A 92 6.40 4.71 -0.36
N GLY A 93 6.95 5.92 -0.36
CA GLY A 93 6.21 7.17 -0.27
C GLY A 93 5.27 7.37 -1.45
N VAL A 94 5.77 7.17 -2.67
CA VAL A 94 4.97 7.23 -3.91
C VAL A 94 3.78 6.26 -3.85
N THR A 95 3.98 5.05 -3.31
CA THR A 95 2.88 4.10 -3.14
C THR A 95 1.89 4.55 -2.05
N ARG A 96 2.38 4.98 -0.89
CA ARG A 96 1.53 5.40 0.24
C ARG A 96 0.63 6.58 -0.08
N VAL A 97 1.11 7.58 -0.83
CA VAL A 97 0.26 8.72 -1.21
C VAL A 97 -0.84 8.34 -2.22
N ASN A 98 -0.72 7.21 -2.91
CA ASN A 98 -1.71 6.74 -3.89
C ASN A 98 -2.61 5.60 -3.36
N VAL A 99 -2.17 4.87 -2.33
CA VAL A 99 -2.95 3.78 -1.71
C VAL A 99 -3.60 4.22 -0.39
N GLY A 100 -3.02 5.21 0.27
CA GLY A 100 -3.37 5.62 1.64
C GLY A 100 -2.27 5.20 2.65
N PRO A 101 -2.34 5.70 3.89
CA PRO A 101 -1.31 5.50 4.92
C PRO A 101 -1.36 4.10 5.56
N VAL A 102 -1.42 3.04 4.74
CA VAL A 102 -1.46 1.65 5.22
C VAL A 102 -0.03 1.15 5.42
N TYR A 103 0.21 0.49 6.55
CA TYR A 103 1.47 -0.20 6.82
C TYR A 103 1.56 -1.45 5.93
N ASP A 104 2.25 -1.32 4.79
CA ASP A 104 2.69 -2.37 3.85
C ASP A 104 1.83 -3.66 3.87
N PRO A 105 0.57 -3.63 3.37
CA PRO A 105 -0.33 -4.77 3.46
C PRO A 105 0.09 -5.86 2.46
N MET A 106 1.01 -6.73 2.86
CA MET A 106 1.57 -7.79 2.01
C MET A 106 0.78 -9.11 2.04
N GLY A 107 -0.42 -9.11 2.63
CA GLY A 107 -1.26 -10.31 2.80
C GLY A 107 -1.71 -10.96 1.47
N LEU A 108 -1.81 -10.16 0.41
CA LEU A 108 -2.25 -10.56 -0.93
C LEU A 108 -1.15 -10.28 -1.96
N SER A 109 -0.02 -10.97 -1.80
CA SER A 109 1.14 -10.87 -2.71
C SER A 109 1.14 -12.01 -3.72
N PHE A 110 1.54 -11.76 -4.96
CA PHE A 110 1.55 -12.74 -6.05
C PHE A 110 2.86 -12.71 -6.82
N GLY A 111 3.31 -13.85 -7.34
CA GLY A 111 4.55 -13.89 -8.13
C GLY A 111 4.44 -13.33 -9.56
N ALA A 112 3.23 -12.99 -10.01
CA ALA A 112 2.96 -12.58 -11.38
C ALA A 112 1.89 -11.48 -11.42
N LEU A 113 2.11 -10.46 -12.25
CA LEU A 113 1.20 -9.33 -12.40
C LEU A 113 -0.19 -9.76 -12.89
N ASP A 114 -0.26 -10.71 -13.83
CA ASP A 114 -1.55 -11.20 -14.35
C ASP A 114 -2.41 -11.84 -13.25
N GLN A 115 -1.79 -12.52 -12.28
CA GLN A 115 -2.51 -13.08 -11.14
C GLN A 115 -3.05 -11.98 -10.22
N ALA A 116 -2.27 -10.93 -9.96
CA ALA A 116 -2.71 -9.78 -9.18
C ALA A 116 -3.84 -9.02 -9.89
N LYS A 117 -3.77 -8.88 -11.23
CA LYS A 117 -4.83 -8.28 -12.05
C LYS A 117 -6.12 -9.11 -12.03
N GLU A 118 -6.04 -10.43 -12.12
CA GLU A 118 -7.21 -11.30 -11.99
C GLU A 118 -7.87 -11.14 -10.61
N VAL A 119 -7.07 -11.11 -9.54
CA VAL A 119 -7.59 -10.91 -8.17
C VAL A 119 -8.21 -9.52 -8.01
N GLN A 120 -7.58 -8.47 -8.57
CA GLN A 120 -8.13 -7.13 -8.60
C GLN A 120 -9.48 -7.08 -9.31
N GLU A 121 -9.61 -7.68 -10.49
CA GLU A 121 -10.85 -7.71 -11.28
C GLU A 121 -11.99 -8.36 -10.49
N ARG A 122 -11.73 -9.53 -9.89
CA ARG A 122 -12.73 -10.24 -9.07
C ARG A 122 -13.14 -9.46 -7.83
N LEU A 123 -12.19 -8.81 -7.17
CA LEU A 123 -12.48 -7.92 -6.04
C LEU A 123 -13.32 -6.72 -6.50
N ASP A 124 -12.95 -6.08 -7.60
CA ASP A 124 -13.69 -4.94 -8.15
C ASP A 124 -15.12 -5.32 -8.55
N ASP A 125 -15.34 -6.52 -9.08
CA ASP A 125 -16.68 -7.07 -9.35
C ASP A 125 -17.51 -7.19 -8.07
N ILE A 126 -16.96 -7.80 -7.01
CA ILE A 126 -17.64 -7.95 -5.72
C ILE A 126 -17.91 -6.58 -5.08
N LEU A 127 -16.90 -5.72 -5.02
CA LEU A 127 -16.97 -4.40 -4.38
C LEU A 127 -17.88 -3.43 -5.16
N GLY A 128 -18.03 -3.64 -6.47
CA GLY A 128 -18.93 -2.88 -7.34
C GLY A 128 -20.39 -2.90 -6.91
N PHE A 129 -20.83 -3.96 -6.24
CA PHE A 129 -22.19 -4.08 -5.68
C PHE A 129 -22.38 -3.39 -4.33
N ARG A 130 -21.32 -2.79 -3.78
CA ARG A 130 -21.30 -2.17 -2.46
C ARG A 130 -21.76 -3.10 -1.33
N PRO A 131 -21.16 -4.29 -1.18
CA PRO A 131 -21.65 -5.30 -0.26
C PRO A 131 -21.49 -4.85 1.21
N THR A 132 -22.38 -5.36 2.06
CA THR A 132 -22.15 -5.44 3.49
C THR A 132 -20.97 -6.36 3.80
N ALA A 133 -20.45 -6.30 5.02
CA ALA A 133 -19.41 -7.22 5.49
C ALA A 133 -19.78 -8.70 5.28
N ALA A 134 -21.02 -9.09 5.59
CA ALA A 134 -21.46 -10.48 5.47
C ALA A 134 -21.61 -10.93 4.00
N GLU A 135 -22.08 -10.03 3.13
CA GLU A 135 -22.17 -10.29 1.69
C GLU A 135 -20.78 -10.40 1.05
N TYR A 136 -19.84 -9.55 1.43
CA TYR A 136 -18.46 -9.61 0.99
C TYR A 136 -17.81 -10.95 1.37
N GLU A 137 -17.92 -11.36 2.64
CA GLU A 137 -17.38 -12.65 3.13
C GLU A 137 -17.96 -13.83 2.36
N THR A 138 -19.27 -13.81 2.10
CA THR A 138 -19.96 -14.85 1.34
C THR A 138 -19.50 -14.87 -0.11
N ALA A 139 -19.35 -13.71 -0.74
CA ALA A 139 -18.92 -13.60 -2.13
C ALA A 139 -17.48 -14.09 -2.31
N VAL A 140 -16.55 -13.63 -1.46
CA VAL A 140 -15.15 -14.05 -1.49
C VAL A 140 -14.99 -15.54 -1.20
N THR A 141 -15.74 -16.10 -0.25
CA THR A 141 -15.68 -17.54 0.08
C THR A 141 -16.12 -18.41 -1.09
N ASN A 142 -17.13 -17.96 -1.85
CA ASN A 142 -17.69 -18.72 -2.95
C ASN A 142 -17.01 -18.45 -4.30
N ASP A 143 -16.17 -17.43 -4.40
CA ASP A 143 -15.40 -17.17 -5.62
C ASP A 143 -14.32 -18.26 -5.81
N PRO A 144 -14.22 -18.86 -7.02
CA PRO A 144 -13.34 -20.00 -7.26
C PRO A 144 -11.84 -19.69 -7.14
N VAL A 145 -11.45 -18.42 -7.21
CA VAL A 145 -10.06 -17.97 -7.06
C VAL A 145 -9.85 -17.38 -5.67
N LEU A 146 -10.67 -16.38 -5.29
CA LEU A 146 -10.50 -15.67 -4.02
C LEU A 146 -10.71 -16.59 -2.81
N GLY A 147 -11.62 -17.57 -2.90
CA GLY A 147 -11.89 -18.52 -1.82
C GLY A 147 -10.69 -19.40 -1.46
N GLY A 148 -9.73 -19.55 -2.39
CA GLY A 148 -8.48 -20.28 -2.17
C GLY A 148 -7.33 -19.43 -1.61
N LEU A 149 -7.49 -18.11 -1.52
CA LEU A 149 -6.44 -17.21 -1.06
C LEU A 149 -6.40 -17.09 0.47
N GLN A 150 -5.19 -17.02 1.02
CA GLN A 150 -5.00 -16.65 2.41
C GLN A 150 -5.08 -15.12 2.57
N ASN A 151 -5.45 -14.66 3.77
CA ASN A 151 -5.49 -13.24 4.14
C ASN A 151 -6.50 -12.35 3.39
N ILE A 152 -7.30 -12.90 2.46
CA ILE A 152 -8.29 -12.12 1.69
C ILE A 152 -9.42 -11.54 2.55
N ARG A 153 -9.65 -12.13 3.73
CA ARG A 153 -10.65 -11.66 4.70
C ARG A 153 -10.00 -10.73 5.72
N GLU A 154 -8.77 -11.05 6.10
CA GLU A 154 -7.95 -10.34 7.07
C GLU A 154 -7.42 -9.01 6.51
N ALA A 155 -7.22 -8.91 5.19
CA ALA A 155 -6.75 -7.70 4.50
C ALA A 155 -7.62 -6.45 4.78
N PHE A 156 -8.83 -6.65 5.32
CA PHE A 156 -9.79 -5.60 5.57
C PHE A 156 -10.33 -5.54 7.00
N ARG A 157 -9.84 -6.43 7.87
CA ARG A 157 -10.26 -6.51 9.27
C ARG A 157 -9.26 -5.79 10.17
N GLN A 158 -9.79 -5.06 11.14
CA GLN A 158 -9.07 -4.56 12.30
C GLN A 158 -8.60 -5.73 13.17
N GLU A 159 -7.63 -5.49 14.05
CA GLU A 159 -7.18 -6.48 15.05
C GLU A 159 -8.32 -7.00 15.94
N ASN A 160 -9.34 -6.17 16.19
CA ASN A 160 -10.53 -6.55 16.96
C ASN A 160 -11.56 -7.37 16.15
N GLY A 161 -11.24 -7.73 14.91
CA GLY A 161 -12.08 -8.54 14.01
C GLY A 161 -13.20 -7.77 13.31
N SER A 162 -13.42 -6.49 13.62
CA SER A 162 -14.36 -5.63 12.89
C SER A 162 -13.74 -5.08 11.61
N TYR A 163 -14.56 -4.65 10.67
CA TYR A 163 -14.05 -4.02 9.45
C TYR A 163 -13.66 -2.57 9.69
N HIS A 164 -12.58 -2.09 9.06
CA HIS A 164 -12.19 -0.67 9.14
C HIS A 164 -13.32 0.23 8.63
N GLN A 165 -14.02 -0.21 7.57
CA GLN A 165 -15.17 0.47 6.97
C GLN A 165 -16.10 -0.54 6.29
N SER A 166 -17.24 -0.10 5.77
CA SER A 166 -18.07 -0.96 4.90
C SER A 166 -17.27 -1.32 3.64
N PRO A 167 -17.24 -2.61 3.23
CA PRO A 167 -16.55 -3.02 2.00
C PRO A 167 -16.98 -2.23 0.76
N GLY A 168 -18.24 -1.79 0.72
CA GLY A 168 -18.79 -1.10 -0.44
C GLY A 168 -18.22 0.28 -0.79
N ILE A 169 -17.22 0.76 -0.05
CA ILE A 169 -16.47 1.97 -0.42
C ILE A 169 -15.04 1.70 -0.85
N TRP A 170 -14.55 0.46 -0.76
CA TRP A 170 -13.17 0.14 -1.14
C TRP A 170 -12.99 0.03 -2.65
N LYS A 171 -11.72 0.05 -3.05
CA LYS A 171 -11.25 -0.24 -4.39
C LYS A 171 -9.99 -1.10 -4.29
N ALA A 172 -9.89 -2.13 -5.13
CA ALA A 172 -8.65 -2.89 -5.23
C ALA A 172 -7.62 -2.11 -6.05
N VAL A 173 -6.39 -2.05 -5.55
CA VAL A 173 -5.24 -1.40 -6.20
C VAL A 173 -4.05 -2.35 -6.16
N ILE A 174 -3.15 -2.22 -7.12
CA ILE A 174 -1.96 -3.06 -7.23
C ILE A 174 -0.72 -2.17 -7.09
N PHE A 175 0.23 -2.63 -6.30
CA PHE A 175 1.59 -2.13 -6.30
C PHE A 175 2.52 -3.34 -6.33
N ALA A 176 3.73 -3.16 -6.87
CA ALA A 176 4.77 -4.16 -6.90
C ALA A 176 5.83 -3.85 -5.84
N LYS A 177 6.39 -4.88 -5.21
CA LYS A 177 7.49 -4.76 -4.26
C LYS A 177 8.66 -5.63 -4.70
N ARG A 178 9.83 -5.02 -4.87
CA ARG A 178 11.11 -5.72 -5.08
C ARG A 178 11.85 -5.80 -3.76
N PHE A 179 12.47 -6.95 -3.48
CA PHE A 179 13.16 -7.16 -2.21
C PHE A 179 14.19 -8.30 -2.28
N TYR A 180 14.99 -8.40 -1.22
CA TYR A 180 15.97 -9.46 -1.03
C TYR A 180 15.35 -10.67 -0.31
N SER A 181 15.55 -11.90 -0.79
CA SER A 181 15.00 -13.10 -0.18
C SER A 181 15.65 -13.48 1.16
N GLY A 182 16.88 -13.06 1.43
CA GLY A 182 17.62 -13.37 2.67
C GLY A 182 17.17 -12.55 3.88
N GLN A 183 15.91 -12.78 4.30
CA GLN A 183 15.24 -12.03 5.37
C GLN A 183 15.58 -12.54 6.79
N ASN A 184 16.51 -13.49 6.90
CA ASN A 184 17.03 -13.97 8.18
C ASN A 184 18.50 -14.41 8.01
N PRO A 185 19.45 -13.87 8.79
CA PRO A 185 20.87 -14.19 8.67
C PRO A 185 21.24 -15.63 9.05
N TYR A 186 20.30 -16.39 9.63
CA TYR A 186 20.48 -17.79 10.01
C TYR A 186 19.94 -18.78 8.97
N TRP A 187 19.32 -18.31 7.88
CA TRP A 187 18.91 -19.20 6.79
C TRP A 187 20.11 -19.68 5.99
N SER A 188 20.06 -20.93 5.53
CA SER A 188 20.99 -21.40 4.50
C SER A 188 20.59 -20.84 3.14
N ASP A 189 21.54 -20.81 2.20
CA ASP A 189 21.28 -20.36 0.83
C ASP A 189 20.15 -21.17 0.16
N GLU A 190 20.08 -22.49 0.42
CA GLU A 190 19.02 -23.34 -0.12
C GLU A 190 17.64 -23.01 0.47
N PHE A 191 17.58 -22.66 1.76
CA PHE A 191 16.33 -22.25 2.38
C PHE A 191 15.88 -20.90 1.84
N GLN A 192 16.80 -19.94 1.72
CA GLN A 192 16.54 -18.64 1.12
C GLN A 192 16.00 -18.75 -0.32
N ASP A 193 16.56 -19.65 -1.14
CA ASP A 193 16.14 -19.87 -2.52
C ASP A 193 14.68 -20.33 -2.64
N VAL A 194 14.18 -21.11 -1.67
CA VAL A 194 12.77 -21.55 -1.66
C VAL A 194 11.83 -20.57 -0.97
N MET A 195 12.35 -19.64 -0.16
CA MET A 195 11.54 -18.61 0.48
C MET A 195 10.95 -17.64 -0.55
N PHE A 196 9.70 -17.23 -0.26
CA PHE A 196 8.92 -16.33 -1.09
C PHE A 196 8.66 -16.83 -2.52
N ARG A 197 8.78 -18.15 -2.77
CA ARG A 197 8.31 -18.72 -4.02
C ARG A 197 6.77 -18.69 -4.07
N PRO A 198 6.17 -18.39 -5.24
CA PRO A 198 4.74 -18.47 -5.41
C PRO A 198 4.22 -19.88 -5.15
N ASN A 199 3.06 -19.98 -4.50
CA ASN A 199 2.33 -21.23 -4.41
C ASN A 199 1.98 -21.71 -5.83
N PRO A 200 2.28 -22.96 -6.21
CA PRO A 200 2.08 -23.43 -7.59
C PRO A 200 0.61 -23.55 -8.01
N TYR A 201 -0.33 -23.50 -7.08
CA TYR A 201 -1.77 -23.60 -7.34
C TYR A 201 -2.47 -22.24 -7.33
N THR A 202 -2.06 -21.34 -6.43
CA THR A 202 -2.73 -20.04 -6.26
C THR A 202 -1.92 -18.85 -6.77
N GLY A 203 -0.63 -19.05 -7.08
CA GLY A 203 0.30 -17.96 -7.40
C GLY A 203 0.63 -17.04 -6.22
N GLN A 204 0.01 -17.26 -5.05
CA GLN A 204 0.18 -16.41 -3.87
C GLN A 204 1.57 -16.62 -3.24
N VAL A 205 2.21 -15.52 -2.83
CA VAL A 205 3.48 -15.49 -2.12
C VAL A 205 3.23 -15.18 -0.65
N TYR A 206 3.73 -16.04 0.25
CA TYR A 206 3.59 -15.84 1.69
C TYR A 206 4.67 -14.88 2.21
N MET A 207 4.26 -13.66 2.55
CA MET A 207 5.16 -12.58 2.97
C MET A 207 5.36 -12.48 4.49
N SER A 208 4.83 -13.42 5.29
CA SER A 208 4.90 -13.37 6.76
C SER A 208 6.32 -13.44 7.34
N ALA A 209 7.28 -13.96 6.58
CA ALA A 209 8.69 -14.03 6.97
C ALA A 209 9.51 -12.82 6.48
N TYR A 210 8.89 -11.85 5.81
CA TYR A 210 9.58 -10.63 5.37
C TYR A 210 9.89 -9.74 6.57
N ALA A 211 11.13 -9.28 6.68
CA ALA A 211 11.65 -8.54 7.83
C ALA A 211 12.28 -7.18 7.44
N GLY A 212 12.21 -6.78 6.17
CA GLY A 212 12.81 -5.53 5.69
C GLY A 212 14.34 -5.53 5.64
N LEU A 213 14.99 -6.70 5.65
CA LEU A 213 16.44 -6.79 5.57
C LEU A 213 16.95 -6.50 4.16
N ALA A 214 18.03 -5.74 4.07
CA ALA A 214 18.78 -5.53 2.83
C ALA A 214 19.80 -6.65 2.60
N LYS A 215 20.12 -6.88 1.33
CA LYS A 215 21.38 -7.54 0.96
C LYS A 215 22.53 -6.62 1.38
N GLY A 216 23.62 -7.18 1.90
CA GLY A 216 24.73 -6.39 2.45
C GLY A 216 25.22 -5.29 1.47
N GLY A 217 25.16 -4.03 1.89
CA GLY A 217 25.57 -2.87 1.09
C GLY A 217 24.58 -2.39 0.02
N HIS A 218 23.37 -2.95 -0.04
CA HIS A 218 22.33 -2.65 -1.04
C HIS A 218 21.09 -2.02 -0.39
N LEU A 219 20.12 -1.59 -1.22
CA LEU A 219 18.80 -1.18 -0.75
C LEU A 219 17.99 -2.38 -0.22
N ASN A 220 17.09 -2.13 0.71
CA ASN A 220 16.25 -3.16 1.32
C ASN A 220 15.01 -3.51 0.47
N TYR A 221 14.45 -2.55 -0.25
CA TYR A 221 13.30 -2.75 -1.12
C TYR A 221 13.14 -1.64 -2.16
N ASP A 222 12.29 -1.90 -3.14
CA ASP A 222 11.72 -0.92 -4.05
C ASP A 222 10.20 -1.15 -4.17
N PHE A 223 9.44 -0.06 -4.26
CA PHE A 223 7.98 -0.07 -4.35
C PHE A 223 7.52 0.69 -5.58
N GLY A 224 6.65 0.05 -6.34
CA GLY A 224 6.10 0.59 -7.58
C GLY A 224 4.58 0.55 -7.59
N TYR A 225 3.93 1.70 -7.49
CA TYR A 225 2.48 1.79 -7.67
C TYR A 225 2.11 1.55 -9.14
N ILE A 226 1.23 0.59 -9.43
CA ILE A 226 0.80 0.30 -10.79
C ILE A 226 -0.41 1.17 -11.13
N ASP A 227 -0.22 2.08 -12.07
CA ASP A 227 -1.27 2.97 -12.54
C ASP A 227 -2.27 2.20 -13.43
N PRO A 228 -3.53 2.03 -12.99
CA PRO A 228 -4.53 1.27 -13.73
C PRO A 228 -4.98 1.94 -15.05
N VAL A 229 -4.60 3.20 -15.28
CA VAL A 229 -4.93 3.94 -16.50
C VAL A 229 -3.85 3.77 -17.56
N THR A 230 -2.58 3.77 -17.15
CA THR A 230 -1.44 3.80 -18.07
C THR A 230 -0.66 2.50 -18.13
N ASP A 231 -0.92 1.55 -17.23
CA ASP A 231 -0.11 0.34 -17.00
C ASP A 231 1.38 0.65 -16.74
N ASN A 232 1.70 1.89 -16.33
CA ASN A 232 3.03 2.26 -15.89
C ASN A 232 3.18 2.07 -14.37
N VAL A 233 4.43 1.95 -13.93
CA VAL A 233 4.83 1.79 -12.54
C VAL A 233 5.44 3.11 -12.04
N TRP A 234 4.83 3.69 -11.02
CA TRP A 234 5.31 4.89 -10.32
C TRP A 234 6.15 4.49 -9.10
N HIS A 235 7.42 4.89 -9.09
CA HIS A 235 8.36 4.61 -7.99
C HIS A 235 9.32 5.78 -7.79
N GLY A 236 10.17 5.72 -6.77
CA GLY A 236 11.18 6.74 -6.49
C GLY A 236 12.54 6.12 -6.19
N ASN A 237 13.63 6.82 -6.47
CA ASN A 237 14.99 6.29 -6.24
C ASN A 237 15.30 6.03 -4.75
N HIS A 238 15.03 7.02 -3.89
CA HIS A 238 15.30 7.00 -2.46
C HIS A 238 14.49 8.11 -1.75
N GLY A 239 14.52 8.14 -0.42
CA GLY A 239 13.94 9.25 0.35
C GLY A 239 14.73 10.55 0.20
N GLU A 240 14.10 11.68 0.50
CA GLU A 240 14.74 13.01 0.41
C GLU A 240 15.95 13.15 1.37
N PRO A 241 16.94 14.01 1.04
CA PRO A 241 17.03 14.91 -0.11
C PRO A 241 17.55 14.26 -1.41
N GLY A 242 17.15 14.80 -2.56
CA GLY A 242 17.62 14.38 -3.90
C GLY A 242 16.74 13.31 -4.54
N MET A 243 15.50 13.16 -4.05
CA MET A 243 14.55 12.21 -4.58
C MET A 243 14.19 12.54 -6.03
N GLU A 244 14.12 11.50 -6.85
CA GLU A 244 13.55 11.52 -8.19
C GLU A 244 12.42 10.51 -8.25
N ILE A 245 11.38 10.83 -9.03
CA ILE A 245 10.25 9.95 -9.24
C ILE A 245 10.28 9.43 -10.68
N TYR A 246 10.00 8.16 -10.87
CA TYR A 246 10.01 7.50 -12.16
C TYR A 246 8.62 6.99 -12.50
N GLN A 247 8.22 7.21 -13.75
CA GLN A 247 7.10 6.53 -14.41
C GLN A 247 7.69 5.55 -15.41
N SER A 248 7.63 4.25 -15.12
CA SER A 248 8.33 3.20 -15.90
C SER A 248 7.34 2.25 -16.56
N THR A 249 7.72 1.61 -17.67
CA THR A 249 7.05 0.36 -18.08
C THR A 249 7.35 -0.75 -17.07
N MET A 250 6.48 -1.77 -16.98
CA MET A 250 6.70 -2.89 -16.06
C MET A 250 8.02 -3.64 -16.35
N ASP A 251 8.39 -3.79 -17.62
CA ASP A 251 9.65 -4.43 -18.02
C ASP A 251 10.87 -3.72 -17.43
N VAL A 252 10.87 -2.38 -17.49
CA VAL A 252 11.97 -1.55 -16.96
C VAL A 252 12.01 -1.59 -15.44
N TYR A 253 10.85 -1.50 -14.78
CA TYR A 253 10.77 -1.63 -13.33
C TYR A 253 11.27 -3.02 -12.86
N SER A 254 11.03 -4.06 -13.66
CA SER A 254 11.37 -5.45 -13.34
C SER A 254 12.77 -5.88 -13.79
N GLU A 255 13.57 -4.97 -14.36
CA GLU A 255 14.95 -5.28 -14.77
C GLU A 255 15.77 -5.81 -13.59
N PRO A 256 16.65 -6.83 -13.80
CA PRO A 256 17.50 -7.36 -12.75
C PRO A 256 18.32 -6.27 -12.03
N ARG A 257 18.35 -6.34 -10.70
CA ARG A 257 19.17 -5.47 -9.83
C ARG A 257 19.89 -6.33 -8.82
N ASP A 258 21.10 -5.95 -8.45
CA ASP A 258 21.90 -6.72 -7.49
C ASP A 258 21.26 -6.72 -6.09
N ASP A 259 20.48 -5.69 -5.77
CA ASP A 259 19.77 -5.48 -4.50
C ASP A 259 18.66 -6.52 -4.28
N PHE A 260 17.98 -6.93 -5.35
CA PHE A 260 16.69 -7.62 -5.26
C PHE A 260 16.67 -8.88 -6.12
N ASP A 261 16.33 -10.01 -5.51
CA ASP A 261 16.15 -11.30 -6.17
C ASP A 261 14.70 -11.81 -6.08
N ARG A 262 13.78 -11.02 -5.55
CA ARG A 262 12.33 -11.28 -5.51
C ARG A 262 11.56 -10.04 -5.93
N GLN A 263 10.41 -10.29 -6.57
CA GLN A 263 9.40 -9.29 -6.89
C GLN A 263 8.02 -9.92 -6.72
N VAL A 264 7.12 -9.17 -6.09
CA VAL A 264 5.69 -9.51 -5.94
C VAL A 264 4.81 -8.34 -6.32
#